data_AF-A0AAN9Q2T6-F1
#
_entry.id   AF-A0AAN9Q2T6-F1
#
_cell.length_a   1.000
_cell.length_b   1.000
_cell.length_c   1.000
_cell.angle_alpha   90.00
_cell.angle_beta   90.00
_cell.angle_gamma   90.00
#
_symmetry.space_group_name_H-M   'P 1'
#
loop_
_entity.id
_entity.type
_entity.pdbx_description
1 polymer ?
#
loop_
_entity_poly.entity_id
_entity_poly.type
_entity_poly.pdbx_seq_one_letter_code
_entity_poly.pdbx_strand_id
1 'polypeptide(L)'
;MPGFIAENTRFTEPSMCFPNLVDHNRVTLTKNNPCVRCEALDDDDNNPILPGLPDDVSKYCLALVPRSSFPAMGGVSKRWRCFIRSTEFITVRKLAGMVEEWLYMLTADCEGKGSHWEVMDCNGHNRRSLPLMTGPAKAGFGVVVLNGKLLVMAGYSSSNGGTASVSTEVYQYDSCLNSWSKLSDMNVARYDFACAEVNGLVYAVGGYGADGNSLSSAEVYDPDTNKWALIESLRRPRWGCFACGFEGKLYVMGGRSSFTIGHSKFVDVYDPEKHDWCEMKNGCVMVTAHAVLGKKLFCMEWKNQRKLAIFNPEDNSWKMVPVPLTGSSSIGFRFGILNGKLLLFSLEEEPSYRTLLYDPNAAPGSEWQTSDIKPSGLCLCTVTIKA
;
A
#
# COMPACT_ATOMS: atom_id res chain seq x y z
N MET A 1 -8.98 -39.42 -3.92
CA MET A 1 -9.43 -40.29 -2.82
C MET A 1 -8.22 -40.98 -2.20
N PRO A 2 -8.18 -41.27 -0.90
CA PRO A 2 -9.27 -41.28 0.10
C PRO A 2 -9.27 -39.99 0.96
N GLY A 3 -10.32 -39.51 1.63
CA GLY A 3 -11.58 -40.12 2.07
C GLY A 3 -11.62 -40.11 3.60
N PHE A 4 -12.23 -39.09 4.23
CA PHE A 4 -12.57 -39.14 5.65
C PHE A 4 -13.98 -38.60 5.91
N ILE A 5 -14.64 -39.34 6.79
CA ILE A 5 -16.08 -39.49 6.99
C ILE A 5 -16.57 -38.50 8.04
N ALA A 6 -17.78 -37.98 7.82
CA ALA A 6 -18.54 -37.24 8.80
C ALA A 6 -19.12 -38.20 9.86
N GLU A 7 -18.93 -37.90 11.14
CA GLU A 7 -19.77 -38.44 12.20
C GLU A 7 -20.46 -37.32 12.98
N ASN A 8 -21.78 -37.41 12.92
CA ASN A 8 -22.78 -36.61 13.59
C ASN A 8 -23.03 -37.24 14.96
N THR A 9 -22.91 -36.50 16.06
CA THR A 9 -23.54 -36.89 17.32
C THR A 9 -24.20 -35.69 17.99
N ARG A 10 -25.53 -35.73 18.02
CA ARG A 10 -26.44 -34.88 18.80
C ARG A 10 -26.65 -35.53 20.17
N PHE A 11 -26.63 -34.76 21.26
CA PHE A 11 -27.34 -35.04 22.52
C PHE A 11 -27.60 -33.69 23.25
N THR A 12 -28.83 -33.17 23.19
CA THR A 12 -29.88 -33.13 24.25
C THR A 12 -29.71 -32.05 25.34
N GLU A 13 -30.44 -30.95 25.19
CA GLU A 13 -30.99 -30.08 26.25
C GLU A 13 -32.29 -30.71 26.80
N PRO A 14 -32.76 -30.47 28.06
CA PRO A 14 -33.26 -29.14 28.46
C PRO A 14 -33.22 -28.79 29.97
N SER A 15 -33.25 -27.48 30.29
CA SER A 15 -34.08 -26.97 31.40
C SER A 15 -34.45 -25.50 31.21
N MET A 16 -35.75 -25.26 31.09
CA MET A 16 -36.40 -23.95 31.11
C MET A 16 -36.50 -23.42 32.54
N CYS A 17 -36.48 -22.10 32.72
CA CYS A 17 -37.58 -21.33 33.34
C CYS A 17 -37.28 -19.82 33.35
N PHE A 18 -38.18 -19.05 32.74
CA PHE A 18 -38.35 -17.61 32.92
C PHE A 18 -39.12 -17.32 34.22
N PRO A 19 -39.12 -16.07 34.73
CA PRO A 19 -40.31 -15.26 34.43
C PRO A 19 -40.02 -13.80 34.05
N ASN A 20 -40.92 -13.29 33.20
CA ASN A 20 -41.16 -11.89 32.85
C ASN A 20 -41.61 -11.05 34.06
N LEU A 21 -41.37 -9.73 34.06
CA LEU A 21 -42.43 -8.69 33.97
C LEU A 21 -41.91 -7.23 34.04
N VAL A 22 -42.49 -6.40 33.15
CA VAL A 22 -42.86 -4.95 33.26
C VAL A 22 -41.80 -3.84 33.19
N ASP A 23 -41.69 -3.29 31.97
CA ASP A 23 -42.04 -1.91 31.56
C ASP A 23 -41.99 -0.76 32.57
N HIS A 24 -41.15 0.26 32.32
CA HIS A 24 -41.43 1.66 32.68
C HIS A 24 -40.66 2.65 31.76
N ASN A 25 -41.44 3.47 31.06
CA ASN A 25 -41.03 4.65 30.31
C ASN A 25 -40.12 5.59 31.12
N ARG A 26 -39.02 6.06 30.51
CA ARG A 26 -38.60 7.47 30.62
C ARG A 26 -37.59 7.88 29.55
N VAL A 27 -37.91 8.99 28.90
CA VAL A 27 -37.09 9.77 27.96
C VAL A 27 -35.81 10.27 28.65
N THR A 28 -34.66 10.10 28.00
CA THR A 28 -33.48 10.96 28.25
C THR A 28 -32.69 11.19 26.97
N LEU A 29 -32.53 12.47 26.63
CA LEU A 29 -31.62 12.99 25.63
C LEU A 29 -30.14 12.61 25.92
N THR A 30 -29.33 12.74 24.87
CA THR A 30 -27.86 12.86 24.81
C THR A 30 -27.03 11.58 24.69
N LYS A 31 -26.39 11.41 23.52
CA LYS A 31 -24.95 11.69 23.34
C LYS A 31 -24.57 11.60 21.86
N ASN A 32 -24.15 12.75 21.34
CA ASN A 32 -23.57 12.91 20.02
C ASN A 32 -22.26 12.13 19.89
N ASN A 33 -22.11 11.42 18.77
CA ASN A 33 -20.84 11.02 18.21
C ASN A 33 -20.00 12.26 17.86
N PRO A 34 -18.69 12.30 18.15
CA PRO A 34 -17.83 13.36 17.65
C PRO A 34 -17.51 13.08 16.18
N CYS A 35 -18.31 13.68 15.30
CA CYS A 35 -17.88 14.01 13.96
C CYS A 35 -16.79 15.08 14.09
N VAL A 36 -15.58 14.82 13.59
CA VAL A 36 -14.49 15.81 13.54
C VAL A 36 -14.89 16.87 12.50
N ARG A 37 -15.62 17.88 12.97
CA ARG A 37 -15.82 19.16 12.30
C ARG A 37 -14.79 20.12 12.91
N CYS A 38 -14.05 20.80 12.05
CA CYS A 38 -13.21 21.93 12.42
C CYS A 38 -14.07 23.03 13.04
N GLU A 39 -14.20 23.06 14.36
CA GLU A 39 -14.72 24.21 15.10
C GLU A 39 -13.94 24.39 16.41
N ALA A 40 -12.81 25.07 16.28
CA ALA A 40 -12.46 26.22 17.10
C ALA A 40 -11.44 27.02 16.27
N LEU A 41 -11.76 28.27 15.94
CA LEU A 41 -10.73 29.25 15.62
C LEU A 41 -9.98 29.50 16.93
N ASP A 42 -9.04 28.61 17.25
CA ASP A 42 -8.13 28.78 18.37
C ASP A 42 -7.31 30.06 18.09
N ASP A 43 -7.15 30.91 19.11
CA ASP A 43 -6.26 32.09 19.14
C ASP A 43 -4.78 31.80 18.76
N ASP A 44 -4.46 30.57 18.37
CA ASP A 44 -3.15 30.05 18.01
C ASP A 44 -2.76 30.31 16.53
N ASP A 45 -3.72 30.73 15.70
CA ASP A 45 -3.46 31.02 14.28
C ASP A 45 -2.67 32.33 14.06
N ASN A 46 -2.65 33.22 15.07
CA ASN A 46 -1.89 34.48 15.03
C ASN A 46 -0.48 34.39 15.65
N ASN A 47 -0.11 33.28 16.29
CA ASN A 47 1.24 33.13 16.86
C ASN A 47 2.25 32.65 15.80
N PRO A 48 3.40 33.32 15.62
CA PRO A 48 4.37 32.93 14.60
C PRO A 48 4.88 31.51 14.82
N ILE A 49 5.13 30.75 13.73
CA ILE A 49 5.66 29.37 13.78
C ILE A 49 6.97 29.31 14.59
N LEU A 50 7.86 30.27 14.34
CA LEU A 50 9.06 30.52 15.13
C LEU A 50 9.00 31.95 15.66
N PRO A 51 9.08 32.17 16.98
CA PRO A 51 9.10 33.52 17.54
C PRO A 51 10.18 34.39 16.90
N GLY A 52 9.78 35.58 16.43
CA GLY A 52 10.69 36.56 15.83
C GLY A 52 11.02 36.34 14.35
N LEU A 53 10.43 35.33 13.70
CA LEU A 53 10.57 35.11 12.26
C LEU A 53 9.21 35.20 11.54
N PRO A 54 9.18 35.73 10.31
CA PRO A 54 8.08 35.53 9.40
C PRO A 54 7.79 34.04 9.15
N ASP A 55 6.54 33.73 8.84
CA ASP A 55 6.07 32.34 8.72
C ASP A 55 6.70 31.60 7.52
N ASP A 56 6.93 32.28 6.41
CA ASP A 56 7.62 31.75 5.23
C ASP A 56 9.07 31.35 5.54
N VAL A 57 9.81 32.22 6.24
CA VAL A 57 11.17 31.92 6.72
C VAL A 57 11.14 30.76 7.72
N SER A 58 10.16 30.76 8.62
CA SER A 58 10.00 29.70 9.62
C SER A 58 9.75 28.34 8.97
N LYS A 59 8.82 28.28 8.00
CA LYS A 59 8.52 27.08 7.21
C LYS A 59 9.75 26.58 6.47
N TYR A 60 10.53 27.48 5.88
CA TYR A 60 11.79 27.14 5.22
C TYR A 60 12.80 26.55 6.20
N CYS A 61 13.00 27.18 7.38
CA CYS A 61 13.90 26.66 8.41
C CYS A 61 13.50 25.25 8.86
N LEU A 62 12.21 25.01 9.09
CA LEU A 62 11.70 23.68 9.45
C LEU A 62 11.91 22.67 8.31
N ALA A 63 11.78 23.09 7.05
CA ALA A 63 12.03 22.24 5.89
C ALA A 63 13.50 21.84 5.73
N LEU A 64 14.46 22.55 6.33
CA LEU A 64 15.88 22.17 6.31
C LEU A 64 16.23 21.07 7.32
N VAL A 65 15.35 20.77 8.28
CA VAL A 65 15.63 19.78 9.31
C VAL A 65 15.65 18.37 8.70
N PRO A 66 16.62 17.50 9.05
CA PRO A 66 16.65 16.12 8.55
C PRO A 66 15.41 15.31 8.94
N ARG A 67 14.98 14.41 8.06
CA ARG A 67 13.79 13.56 8.24
C ARG A 67 13.80 12.74 9.53
N SER A 68 14.98 12.33 9.99
CA SER A 68 15.16 11.59 11.25
C SER A 68 14.71 12.37 12.49
N SER A 69 14.62 13.71 12.40
CA SER A 69 14.18 14.58 13.48
C SER A 69 12.70 14.98 13.41
N PHE A 70 11.96 14.57 12.38
CA PHE A 70 10.55 14.94 12.22
C PHE A 70 9.66 14.54 13.41
N PRO A 71 9.81 13.34 14.02
CA PRO A 71 9.00 13.01 15.18
C PRO A 71 9.24 13.95 16.37
N ALA A 72 10.48 14.40 16.56
CA ALA A 72 10.82 15.39 17.58
C ALA A 72 10.23 16.77 17.25
N MET A 73 10.28 17.20 15.98
CA MET A 73 9.64 18.43 15.52
C MET A 73 8.13 18.43 15.79
N GLY A 74 7.45 17.31 15.56
CA GLY A 74 6.02 17.16 15.84
C GLY A 74 5.65 17.25 17.32
N GLY A 75 6.64 17.12 18.22
CA GLY A 75 6.50 17.29 19.66
C GLY A 75 6.61 18.74 20.14
N VAL A 76 7.13 19.67 19.33
CA VAL A 76 7.44 21.05 19.75
C VAL A 76 6.19 21.89 19.97
N SER A 77 5.29 21.96 18.99
CA SER A 77 4.04 22.70 19.09
C SER A 77 2.97 22.13 18.15
N LYS A 78 1.71 22.51 18.38
CA LYS A 78 0.60 22.15 17.48
C LYS A 78 0.87 22.68 16.06
N ARG A 79 1.32 23.93 15.92
CA ARG A 79 1.58 24.58 14.63
C ARG A 79 2.70 23.88 13.84
N TRP A 80 3.80 23.50 14.50
CA TRP A 80 4.85 22.69 13.86
C TRP A 80 4.29 21.34 13.40
N ARG A 81 3.56 20.66 14.28
CA ARG A 81 2.92 19.38 13.96
C ARG A 81 1.97 19.48 12.77
N CYS A 82 1.17 20.53 12.69
CA CYS A 82 0.26 20.78 11.56
C CYS A 82 1.05 21.01 10.27
N PHE A 83 2.08 21.85 10.31
CA PHE A 83 2.91 22.14 9.14
C PHE A 83 3.63 20.90 8.63
N ILE A 84 4.37 20.15 9.46
CA ILE A 84 5.15 18.98 9.01
C ILE A 84 4.29 17.82 8.45
N ARG A 85 3.00 17.78 8.79
CA ARG A 85 2.03 16.79 8.27
C ARG A 85 1.35 17.23 6.98
N SER A 86 1.52 18.49 6.61
CA SER A 86 0.87 19.10 5.44
C SER A 86 1.60 18.77 4.15
N THR A 87 0.88 18.83 3.03
CA THR A 87 1.47 18.78 1.69
C THR A 87 2.35 19.99 1.40
N GLU A 88 2.12 21.11 2.09
CA GLU A 88 2.94 22.32 2.01
C GLU A 88 4.38 22.04 2.45
N PHE A 89 4.57 21.31 3.56
CA PHE A 89 5.92 20.98 4.04
C PHE A 89 6.76 20.20 3.03
N ILE A 90 6.16 19.18 2.39
CA ILE A 90 6.81 18.40 1.33
C ILE A 90 7.14 19.32 0.13
N THR A 91 6.25 20.27 -0.19
CA THR A 91 6.47 21.24 -1.27
C THR A 91 7.64 22.17 -0.95
N VAL A 92 7.71 22.73 0.26
CA VAL A 92 8.81 23.59 0.70
C VAL A 92 10.13 22.83 0.70
N ARG A 93 10.16 21.58 1.17
CA ARG A 93 11.35 20.72 1.13
C ARG A 93 11.81 20.45 -0.30
N LYS A 94 10.88 20.22 -1.22
CA LYS A 94 11.18 20.05 -2.65
C LYS A 94 11.84 21.30 -3.23
N LEU A 95 11.32 22.48 -2.92
CA LEU A 95 11.91 23.75 -3.36
C LEU A 95 13.29 24.00 -2.74
N ALA A 96 13.50 23.58 -1.50
CA ALA A 96 14.78 23.69 -0.79
C ALA A 96 15.82 22.64 -1.23
N GLY A 97 15.45 21.64 -2.04
CA GLY A 97 16.34 20.53 -2.40
C GLY A 97 16.61 19.54 -1.26
N MET A 98 15.73 19.50 -0.26
CA MET A 98 15.91 18.71 0.97
C MET A 98 15.09 17.41 1.00
N VAL A 99 14.51 16.98 -0.13
CA VAL A 99 13.67 15.77 -0.16
C VAL A 99 14.51 14.53 0.09
N GLU A 100 14.12 13.76 1.09
CA GLU A 100 14.77 12.50 1.45
C GLU A 100 13.88 11.32 1.03
N GLU A 101 14.49 10.35 0.35
CA GLU A 101 13.83 9.12 -0.06
C GLU A 101 14.23 7.98 0.85
N TRP A 102 13.26 7.40 1.54
CA TRP A 102 13.45 6.23 2.40
C TRP A 102 12.65 5.06 1.85
N LEU A 103 13.25 3.87 1.92
CA LEU A 103 12.66 2.62 1.48
C LEU A 103 12.05 1.88 2.68
N TYR A 104 10.78 1.51 2.55
CA TYR A 104 10.02 0.77 3.54
C TYR A 104 9.76 -0.62 3.00
N MET A 105 10.15 -1.64 3.74
CA MET A 105 10.04 -3.03 3.31
C MET A 105 9.29 -3.83 4.35
N LEU A 106 8.24 -4.52 3.95
CA LEU A 106 7.61 -5.53 4.79
C LEU A 106 8.39 -6.83 4.60
N THR A 107 9.02 -7.29 5.67
CA THR A 107 9.82 -8.52 5.69
C THR A 107 9.14 -9.56 6.55
N ALA A 108 9.12 -10.80 6.06
CA ALA A 108 8.83 -11.97 6.89
C ALA A 108 10.14 -12.60 7.32
N ASP A 109 10.21 -12.96 8.59
CA ASP A 109 11.38 -13.67 9.11
C ASP A 109 11.41 -15.11 8.59
N CYS A 110 12.62 -15.63 8.39
CA CYS A 110 12.83 -17.01 7.94
C CYS A 110 12.48 -18.04 9.03
N GLU A 111 12.39 -17.62 10.30
CA GLU A 111 12.11 -18.47 11.47
C GLU A 111 10.61 -18.52 11.86
N GLY A 112 9.74 -17.76 11.19
CA GLY A 112 8.29 -17.79 11.42
C GLY A 112 7.77 -17.01 12.64
N LYS A 113 8.57 -16.11 13.23
CA LYS A 113 8.18 -15.17 14.31
C LYS A 113 7.29 -14.02 13.82
N GLY A 114 7.07 -13.88 12.50
CA GLY A 114 6.06 -13.00 11.93
C GLY A 114 6.60 -12.05 10.86
N SER A 115 5.85 -11.00 10.57
CA SER A 115 6.26 -9.96 9.63
C SER A 115 6.39 -8.61 10.32
N HIS A 116 7.40 -7.83 9.92
CA HIS A 116 7.64 -6.49 10.42
C HIS A 116 8.08 -5.57 9.28
N TRP A 117 7.91 -4.27 9.49
CA TRP A 117 8.36 -3.27 8.53
C TRP A 117 9.76 -2.79 8.87
N GLU A 118 10.64 -2.74 7.89
CA GLU A 118 11.99 -2.20 7.98
C GLU A 118 12.09 -0.89 7.21
N VAL A 119 12.86 0.06 7.74
CA VAL A 119 13.10 1.34 7.09
C VAL A 119 14.57 1.52 6.82
N MET A 120 14.91 1.77 5.57
CA MET A 120 16.26 2.07 5.13
C MET A 120 16.32 3.46 4.53
N ASP A 121 17.40 4.19 4.84
CA ASP A 121 17.69 5.45 4.18
C ASP A 121 18.30 5.23 2.78
N CYS A 122 18.55 6.33 2.08
CA CYS A 122 19.15 6.33 0.74
C CYS A 122 20.58 5.74 0.68
N ASN A 123 21.25 5.58 1.83
CA ASN A 123 22.58 4.99 1.95
C ASN A 123 22.53 3.51 2.35
N GLY A 124 21.33 2.93 2.54
CA GLY A 124 21.15 1.55 2.97
C GLY A 124 21.33 1.33 4.47
N HIS A 125 21.46 2.39 5.27
CA HIS A 125 21.51 2.23 6.72
C HIS A 125 20.10 1.92 7.24
N ASN A 126 19.99 0.83 8.00
CA ASN A 126 18.75 0.49 8.70
C ASN A 126 18.50 1.53 9.80
N ARG A 127 17.38 2.24 9.71
CA ARG A 127 17.07 3.36 10.61
C ARG A 127 16.17 2.97 11.77
N ARG A 128 15.28 1.95 11.63
CA ARG A 128 14.42 1.31 12.66
C ARG A 128 13.28 0.51 12.00
N SER A 129 12.56 -0.28 12.81
CA SER A 129 11.26 -0.88 12.47
C SER A 129 10.10 0.10 12.74
N LEU A 130 8.99 -0.01 11.99
CA LEU A 130 7.79 0.79 12.27
C LEU A 130 7.16 0.33 13.60
N PRO A 131 6.44 1.23 14.29
CA PRO A 131 5.54 0.78 15.34
C PRO A 131 4.57 -0.28 14.79
N LEU A 132 4.21 -1.25 15.62
CA LEU A 132 3.25 -2.29 15.24
C LEU A 132 1.93 -1.64 14.83
N MET A 133 1.39 -2.11 13.70
CA MET A 133 0.04 -1.72 13.28
C MET A 133 -0.95 -2.20 14.34
N THR A 134 -1.90 -1.35 14.69
CA THR A 134 -2.96 -1.71 15.63
C THR A 134 -3.89 -2.75 15.02
N GLY A 135 -4.21 -3.81 15.76
CA GLY A 135 -5.17 -4.84 15.35
C GLY A 135 -4.54 -6.22 15.11
N PRO A 136 -5.34 -7.20 14.66
CA PRO A 136 -4.84 -8.54 14.38
C PRO A 136 -3.90 -8.55 13.17
N ALA A 137 -3.02 -9.55 13.12
CA ALA A 137 -2.21 -9.80 11.92
C ALA A 137 -3.12 -10.13 10.73
N LYS A 138 -2.93 -9.41 9.63
CA LYS A 138 -3.71 -9.56 8.39
C LYS A 138 -2.81 -10.08 7.27
N ALA A 139 -3.39 -10.78 6.31
CA ALA A 139 -2.78 -11.14 5.04
C ALA A 139 -3.68 -10.68 3.87
N GLY A 140 -3.14 -10.65 2.66
CA GLY A 140 -3.88 -10.24 1.45
C GLY A 140 -4.38 -8.79 1.49
N PHE A 141 -3.77 -7.92 2.31
CA PHE A 141 -4.09 -6.50 2.39
C PHE A 141 -3.43 -5.71 1.26
N GLY A 142 -4.02 -4.56 0.93
CA GLY A 142 -3.46 -3.61 -0.03
C GLY A 142 -2.50 -2.62 0.63
N VAL A 143 -1.48 -2.18 -0.11
CA VAL A 143 -0.49 -1.19 0.35
C VAL A 143 -0.30 -0.12 -0.72
N VAL A 144 -0.44 1.15 -0.34
CA VAL A 144 -0.27 2.31 -1.23
C VAL A 144 0.43 3.45 -0.49
N VAL A 145 1.24 4.25 -1.19
CA VAL A 145 1.76 5.51 -0.67
C VAL A 145 0.92 6.67 -1.20
N LEU A 146 0.42 7.50 -0.29
CA LEU A 146 -0.36 8.69 -0.61
C LEU A 146 0.14 9.88 0.21
N ASN A 147 0.49 10.98 -0.46
CA ASN A 147 0.94 12.23 0.18
C ASN A 147 2.06 12.02 1.23
N GLY A 148 3.06 11.17 0.91
CA GLY A 148 4.18 10.89 1.81
C GLY A 148 3.83 9.97 3.00
N LYS A 149 2.66 9.32 2.97
CA LYS A 149 2.17 8.43 4.02
C LYS A 149 1.87 7.06 3.46
N LEU A 150 2.04 6.04 4.29
CA LEU A 150 1.78 4.65 3.93
C LEU A 150 0.38 4.25 4.34
N LEU A 151 -0.43 3.75 3.41
CA LEU A 151 -1.76 3.21 3.68
C LEU A 151 -1.70 1.68 3.62
N VAL A 152 -2.32 1.04 4.61
CA VAL A 152 -2.55 -0.40 4.68
C VAL A 152 -4.06 -0.62 4.74
N MET A 153 -4.59 -1.39 3.79
CA MET A 153 -6.03 -1.46 3.51
C MET A 153 -6.54 -2.90 3.55
N ALA A 154 -7.63 -3.11 4.29
CA ALA A 154 -8.41 -4.34 4.30
C ALA A 154 -7.57 -5.61 4.61
N GLY A 155 -7.75 -6.68 3.85
CA GLY A 155 -7.13 -7.98 4.09
C GLY A 155 -7.97 -8.89 4.98
N TYR A 156 -7.45 -10.08 5.27
CA TYR A 156 -8.13 -11.07 6.11
C TYR A 156 -7.26 -11.45 7.31
N SER A 157 -7.92 -11.75 8.44
CA SER A 157 -7.28 -12.29 9.64
C SER A 157 -7.90 -13.63 9.99
N SER A 158 -7.07 -14.64 10.25
CA SER A 158 -7.55 -15.91 10.80
C SER A 158 -7.64 -15.80 12.32
N SER A 159 -8.83 -16.01 12.88
CA SER A 159 -8.99 -16.16 14.33
C SER A 159 -8.78 -17.61 14.74
N ASN A 160 -8.24 -17.85 15.94
CA ASN A 160 -8.08 -19.18 16.53
C ASN A 160 -9.48 -19.79 16.78
N GLY A 161 -10.04 -20.41 15.74
CA GLY A 161 -11.45 -20.82 15.66
C GLY A 161 -11.92 -21.10 14.22
N GLY A 162 -11.09 -20.84 13.21
CA GLY A 162 -11.27 -21.34 11.84
C GLY A 162 -12.09 -20.45 10.91
N THR A 163 -12.72 -19.39 11.42
CA THR A 163 -13.42 -18.41 10.58
C THR A 163 -12.47 -17.25 10.24
N ALA A 164 -12.07 -17.17 8.97
CA ALA A 164 -11.33 -16.02 8.44
C ALA A 164 -12.26 -14.81 8.40
N SER A 165 -11.85 -13.70 9.02
CA SER A 165 -12.57 -12.44 8.98
C SER A 165 -11.94 -11.52 7.95
N VAL A 166 -12.73 -11.06 6.98
CA VAL A 166 -12.30 -10.10 5.96
C VAL A 166 -12.63 -8.69 6.43
N SER A 167 -11.66 -7.78 6.31
CA SER A 167 -11.70 -6.45 6.89
C SER A 167 -12.02 -5.38 5.84
N THR A 168 -12.65 -4.29 6.26
CA THR A 168 -12.79 -3.02 5.51
C THR A 168 -11.82 -1.95 6.02
N GLU A 169 -11.05 -2.24 7.07
CA GLU A 169 -10.34 -1.19 7.80
C GLU A 169 -9.15 -0.66 7.02
N VAL A 170 -8.93 0.65 7.13
CA VAL A 170 -7.80 1.34 6.52
C VAL A 170 -6.98 2.03 7.60
N TYR A 171 -5.67 1.78 7.59
CA TYR A 171 -4.71 2.40 8.50
C TYR A 171 -3.69 3.20 7.70
N GLN A 172 -3.35 4.38 8.21
CA GLN A 172 -2.32 5.24 7.65
C GLN A 172 -1.17 5.40 8.64
N TYR A 173 0.04 5.16 8.17
CA TYR A 173 1.28 5.49 8.88
C TYR A 173 1.81 6.84 8.40
N ASP A 174 1.91 7.76 9.36
CA ASP A 174 2.47 9.10 9.16
C ASP A 174 3.98 9.04 9.46
N SER A 175 4.81 9.10 8.41
CA SER A 175 6.27 8.99 8.58
C SER A 175 6.90 10.21 9.26
N CYS A 176 6.21 11.36 9.30
CA CYS A 176 6.68 12.54 10.03
C CYS A 176 6.47 12.39 11.54
N LEU A 177 5.39 11.73 11.96
CA LEU A 177 5.07 11.52 13.38
C LEU A 177 5.51 10.15 13.90
N ASN A 178 5.89 9.24 13.02
CA ASN A 178 6.16 7.84 13.33
C ASN A 178 4.99 7.19 14.08
N SER A 179 3.77 7.34 13.56
CA SER A 179 2.56 6.85 14.20
C SER A 179 1.52 6.36 13.20
N TRP A 180 0.69 5.42 13.65
CA TRP A 180 -0.48 4.93 12.91
C TRP A 180 -1.74 5.69 13.31
N SER A 181 -2.64 5.85 12.35
CA SER A 181 -3.99 6.36 12.56
C SER A 181 -4.98 5.58 11.70
N LYS A 182 -6.22 5.44 12.17
CA LYS A 182 -7.31 4.80 11.40
C LYS A 182 -7.96 5.85 10.48
N LEU A 183 -8.17 5.47 9.23
CA LEU A 183 -8.93 6.25 8.24
C LEU A 183 -10.36 5.70 8.11
N SER A 184 -11.16 6.29 7.22
CA SER A 184 -12.47 5.74 6.90
C SER A 184 -12.37 4.35 6.31
N ASP A 185 -13.26 3.47 6.78
CA ASP A 185 -13.35 2.10 6.32
C ASP A 185 -13.85 2.04 4.86
N MET A 186 -13.38 1.05 4.13
CA MET A 186 -13.82 0.70 2.78
C MET A 186 -15.31 0.34 2.74
N ASN A 187 -15.94 0.50 1.58
CA ASN A 187 -17.36 0.13 1.41
C ASN A 187 -17.53 -1.40 1.35
N VAL A 188 -16.57 -2.10 0.75
CA VAL A 188 -16.60 -3.55 0.57
C VAL A 188 -15.36 -4.19 1.18
N ALA A 189 -15.58 -5.14 2.09
CA ALA A 189 -14.51 -5.94 2.70
C ALA A 189 -13.83 -6.77 1.61
N ARG A 190 -12.49 -6.71 1.53
CA ARG A 190 -11.75 -7.43 0.49
C ARG A 190 -10.35 -7.89 0.91
N TYR A 191 -9.88 -8.98 0.29
CA TYR A 191 -8.49 -9.42 0.34
C TYR A 191 -8.00 -9.88 -1.05
N ASP A 192 -6.69 -9.93 -1.27
CA ASP A 192 -6.06 -10.26 -2.55
C ASP A 192 -6.56 -9.40 -3.73
N PHE A 193 -6.85 -8.13 -3.43
CA PHE A 193 -7.34 -7.13 -4.38
C PHE A 193 -6.19 -6.32 -4.97
N ALA A 194 -6.45 -5.67 -6.11
CA ALA A 194 -5.51 -4.74 -6.70
C ALA A 194 -5.70 -3.34 -6.10
N CYS A 195 -4.62 -2.62 -5.80
CA CYS A 195 -4.71 -1.23 -5.37
C CYS A 195 -3.57 -0.37 -5.91
N ALA A 196 -3.85 0.90 -6.18
CA ALA A 196 -2.84 1.88 -6.57
C ALA A 196 -3.32 3.31 -6.29
N GLU A 197 -2.36 4.23 -6.18
CA GLU A 197 -2.63 5.68 -6.22
C GLU A 197 -2.63 6.16 -7.67
N VAL A 198 -3.60 7.00 -8.01
CA VAL A 198 -3.69 7.72 -9.29
C VAL A 198 -4.20 9.13 -9.04
N ASN A 199 -3.43 10.14 -9.44
CA ASN A 199 -3.78 11.56 -9.35
C ASN A 199 -4.24 12.01 -7.94
N GLY A 200 -3.62 11.50 -6.88
CA GLY A 200 -3.92 11.82 -5.49
C GLY A 200 -5.08 11.03 -4.89
N LEU A 201 -5.68 10.11 -5.63
CA LEU A 201 -6.76 9.23 -5.17
C LEU A 201 -6.26 7.79 -5.07
N VAL A 202 -6.82 7.00 -4.15
CA VAL A 202 -6.44 5.59 -3.99
C VAL A 202 -7.55 4.67 -4.46
N TYR A 203 -7.24 3.78 -5.38
CA TYR A 203 -8.20 2.84 -5.96
C TYR A 203 -7.99 1.45 -5.38
N ALA A 204 -9.09 0.75 -5.11
CA ALA A 204 -9.11 -0.65 -4.72
C ALA A 204 -10.08 -1.42 -5.62
N VAL A 205 -9.60 -2.52 -6.23
CA VAL A 205 -10.29 -3.19 -7.33
C VAL A 205 -10.24 -4.71 -7.16
N GLY A 206 -11.41 -5.35 -7.23
CA GLY A 206 -11.54 -6.80 -7.19
C GLY A 206 -11.11 -7.42 -5.84
N GLY A 207 -10.49 -8.59 -5.90
CA GLY A 207 -10.16 -9.42 -4.74
C GLY A 207 -11.28 -10.40 -4.39
N TYR A 208 -11.22 -10.92 -3.17
CA TYR A 208 -12.25 -11.77 -2.58
C TYR A 208 -13.03 -11.00 -1.52
N GLY A 209 -14.36 -11.18 -1.53
CA GLY A 209 -15.25 -10.65 -0.51
C GLY A 209 -15.27 -11.47 0.77
N ALA A 210 -15.98 -10.97 1.79
CA ALA A 210 -16.22 -11.69 3.04
C ALA A 210 -17.00 -13.00 2.86
N ASP A 211 -17.75 -13.12 1.76
CA ASP A 211 -18.48 -14.32 1.35
C ASP A 211 -17.61 -15.35 0.62
N GLY A 212 -16.32 -15.05 0.41
CA GLY A 212 -15.38 -15.89 -0.33
C GLY A 212 -15.55 -15.82 -1.86
N ASN A 213 -16.41 -14.94 -2.38
CA ASN A 213 -16.61 -14.77 -3.81
C ASN A 213 -15.62 -13.75 -4.39
N SER A 214 -15.22 -13.98 -5.65
CA SER A 214 -14.42 -13.01 -6.38
C SER A 214 -15.24 -11.75 -6.67
N LEU A 215 -14.64 -10.59 -6.43
CA LEU A 215 -15.27 -9.29 -6.60
C LEU A 215 -14.96 -8.70 -7.97
N SER A 216 -15.95 -8.05 -8.58
CA SER A 216 -15.77 -7.13 -9.71
C SER A 216 -15.82 -5.68 -9.27
N SER A 217 -16.28 -5.41 -8.05
CA SER A 217 -16.43 -4.06 -7.53
C SER A 217 -15.09 -3.34 -7.42
N ALA A 218 -15.13 -2.05 -7.71
CA ALA A 218 -14.05 -1.13 -7.51
C ALA A 218 -14.53 0.05 -6.66
N GLU A 219 -13.61 0.63 -5.89
CA GLU A 219 -13.88 1.81 -5.08
C GLU A 219 -12.64 2.72 -5.05
N VAL A 220 -12.90 4.01 -4.87
CA VAL A 220 -11.89 5.06 -4.80
C VAL A 220 -11.97 5.78 -3.47
N TYR A 221 -10.83 6.06 -2.88
CA TYR A 221 -10.65 6.86 -1.69
C TYR A 221 -10.18 8.25 -2.05
N ASP A 222 -10.90 9.23 -1.53
CA ASP A 222 -10.54 10.64 -1.57
C ASP A 222 -9.98 11.06 -0.19
N PRO A 223 -8.68 11.44 -0.11
CA PRO A 223 -8.06 11.87 1.14
C PRO A 223 -8.59 13.21 1.67
N ASP A 224 -9.12 14.08 0.80
CA ASP A 224 -9.59 15.42 1.18
C ASP A 224 -10.92 15.32 1.93
N THR A 225 -11.79 14.40 1.49
CA THR A 225 -13.06 14.13 2.17
C THR A 225 -12.98 12.97 3.17
N ASN A 226 -11.86 12.23 3.18
CA ASN A 226 -11.66 10.99 3.92
C ASN A 226 -12.84 10.02 3.71
N LYS A 227 -13.19 9.75 2.45
CA LYS A 227 -14.33 8.89 2.09
C LYS A 227 -13.98 7.96 0.96
N TRP A 228 -14.59 6.78 1.00
CA TRP A 228 -14.60 5.82 -0.08
C TRP A 228 -15.91 5.95 -0.89
N ALA A 229 -15.81 5.90 -2.20
CA ALA A 229 -16.95 5.84 -3.12
C ALA A 229 -16.82 4.63 -4.04
N LEU A 230 -17.93 3.92 -4.27
CA LEU A 230 -18.00 2.89 -5.31
C LEU A 230 -17.90 3.54 -6.69
N ILE A 231 -17.16 2.90 -7.59
CA ILE A 231 -17.03 3.31 -8.99
C ILE A 231 -17.46 2.15 -9.90
N GLU A 232 -17.33 2.35 -11.21
CA GLU A 232 -17.66 1.36 -12.22
C GLU A 232 -16.94 0.04 -11.93
N SER A 233 -17.69 -1.06 -12.00
CA SER A 233 -17.14 -2.39 -11.73
C SER A 233 -16.40 -2.93 -12.94
N LEU A 234 -15.41 -3.79 -12.68
CA LEU A 234 -14.79 -4.60 -13.72
C LEU A 234 -15.84 -5.44 -14.46
N ARG A 235 -15.63 -5.66 -15.75
CA ARG A 235 -16.47 -6.56 -16.55
C ARG A 235 -16.50 -7.99 -16.01
N ARG A 236 -15.40 -8.44 -15.42
CA ARG A 236 -15.25 -9.79 -14.86
C ARG A 236 -14.62 -9.70 -13.46
N PRO A 237 -15.20 -10.36 -12.45
CA PRO A 237 -14.63 -10.38 -11.12
C PRO A 237 -13.31 -11.13 -11.11
N ARG A 238 -12.36 -10.67 -10.29
CA ARG A 238 -11.01 -11.23 -10.26
C ARG A 238 -10.30 -10.94 -8.95
N TRP A 239 -9.35 -11.80 -8.61
CA TRP A 239 -8.51 -11.72 -7.40
C TRP A 239 -7.06 -12.07 -7.74
N GLY A 240 -6.14 -11.76 -6.84
CA GLY A 240 -4.70 -11.94 -7.06
C GLY A 240 -4.19 -11.08 -8.22
N CYS A 241 -4.80 -9.92 -8.42
CA CYS A 241 -4.42 -8.94 -9.43
C CYS A 241 -3.40 -7.97 -8.87
N PHE A 242 -2.66 -7.31 -9.76
CA PHE A 242 -1.85 -6.16 -9.42
C PHE A 242 -2.42 -4.91 -10.07
N ALA A 243 -2.28 -3.75 -9.42
CA ALA A 243 -2.63 -2.48 -10.00
C ALA A 243 -1.47 -1.51 -9.93
N CYS A 244 -1.40 -0.60 -10.91
CA CYS A 244 -0.49 0.53 -10.87
C CYS A 244 -1.15 1.76 -11.47
N GLY A 245 -0.82 2.93 -10.91
CA GLY A 245 -1.11 4.22 -11.52
C GLY A 245 -0.05 4.58 -12.53
N PHE A 246 -0.45 4.86 -13.77
CA PHE A 246 0.48 5.21 -14.83
C PHE A 246 -0.18 6.18 -15.82
N GLU A 247 0.49 7.30 -16.12
CA GLU A 247 -0.03 8.35 -17.02
C GLU A 247 -1.49 8.74 -16.71
N GLY A 248 -1.80 8.94 -15.42
CA GLY A 248 -3.12 9.36 -14.94
C GLY A 248 -4.22 8.30 -14.98
N LYS A 249 -3.90 7.05 -15.32
CA LYS A 249 -4.86 5.93 -15.41
C LYS A 249 -4.49 4.80 -14.48
N LEU A 250 -5.49 4.02 -14.10
CA LEU A 250 -5.32 2.83 -13.27
C LEU A 250 -5.25 1.60 -14.18
N TYR A 251 -4.14 0.88 -14.15
CA TYR A 251 -3.97 -0.37 -14.88
C TYR A 251 -4.08 -1.54 -13.93
N VAL A 252 -5.04 -2.43 -14.17
CA VAL A 252 -5.26 -3.67 -13.42
C VAL A 252 -4.83 -4.86 -14.26
N MET A 253 -3.79 -5.55 -13.82
CA MET A 253 -3.11 -6.60 -14.58
C MET A 253 -3.27 -7.96 -13.91
N GLY A 254 -3.63 -8.94 -14.72
CA GLY A 254 -3.65 -10.34 -14.34
C GLY A 254 -4.80 -10.76 -13.44
N GLY A 255 -4.46 -11.60 -12.46
CA GLY A 255 -5.40 -12.27 -11.59
C GLY A 255 -6.16 -13.44 -12.20
N ARG A 256 -6.97 -14.05 -11.35
CA ARG A 256 -7.84 -15.19 -11.66
C ARG A 256 -9.29 -14.81 -11.45
N SER A 257 -10.17 -15.41 -12.24
CA SER A 257 -11.62 -15.27 -12.09
C SER A 257 -12.24 -16.64 -11.86
N SER A 258 -13.25 -16.72 -11.00
CA SER A 258 -14.08 -17.93 -10.86
C SER A 258 -14.87 -18.27 -12.13
N PHE A 259 -15.02 -17.31 -13.06
CA PHE A 259 -15.82 -17.46 -14.29
C PHE A 259 -15.00 -17.87 -15.51
N THR A 260 -13.67 -17.90 -15.43
CA THR A 260 -12.80 -18.25 -16.58
C THR A 260 -11.76 -19.28 -16.17
N ILE A 261 -11.51 -20.26 -17.04
CA ILE A 261 -10.41 -21.20 -16.85
C ILE A 261 -9.09 -20.45 -17.10
N GLY A 262 -8.29 -20.30 -16.04
CA GLY A 262 -6.96 -19.69 -16.10
C GLY A 262 -6.92 -18.20 -15.76
N HIS A 263 -5.80 -17.55 -16.09
CA HIS A 263 -5.54 -16.16 -15.77
C HIS A 263 -6.19 -15.20 -16.79
N SER A 264 -6.49 -13.98 -16.36
CA SER A 264 -6.99 -12.94 -17.27
C SER A 264 -6.01 -12.73 -18.44
N LYS A 265 -6.55 -12.59 -19.65
CA LYS A 265 -5.77 -12.30 -20.87
C LYS A 265 -5.75 -10.82 -21.22
N PHE A 266 -6.43 -9.99 -20.43
CA PHE A 266 -6.59 -8.57 -20.67
C PHE A 266 -6.09 -7.78 -19.47
N VAL A 267 -5.54 -6.60 -19.77
CA VAL A 267 -5.29 -5.56 -18.78
C VAL A 267 -6.49 -4.62 -18.81
N ASP A 268 -7.11 -4.41 -17.66
CA ASP A 268 -8.25 -3.50 -17.54
C ASP A 268 -7.70 -2.14 -17.12
N VAL A 269 -8.00 -1.12 -17.90
CA VAL A 269 -7.53 0.24 -17.70
C VAL A 269 -8.73 1.11 -17.36
N TYR A 270 -8.73 1.68 -16.17
CA TYR A 270 -9.73 2.68 -15.78
C TYR A 270 -9.20 4.06 -16.09
N ASP A 271 -10.04 4.86 -16.73
CA ASP A 271 -9.80 6.26 -17.05
C ASP A 271 -10.61 7.13 -16.06
N PRO A 272 -9.97 7.70 -15.02
CA PRO A 272 -10.68 8.49 -14.01
C PRO A 272 -11.42 9.71 -14.55
N GLU A 273 -10.98 10.27 -15.68
CA GLU A 273 -11.64 11.42 -16.30
C GLU A 273 -12.93 11.03 -17.02
N LYS A 274 -13.01 9.80 -17.52
CA LYS A 274 -14.17 9.29 -18.26
C LYS A 274 -15.09 8.44 -17.41
N HIS A 275 -14.64 8.03 -16.22
CA HIS A 275 -15.34 7.08 -15.36
C HIS A 275 -15.69 5.79 -16.11
N ASP A 276 -14.74 5.23 -16.84
CA ASP A 276 -14.97 4.02 -17.63
C ASP A 276 -13.73 3.12 -17.71
N TRP A 277 -13.98 1.83 -17.96
CA TRP A 277 -12.99 0.79 -18.14
C TRP A 277 -12.80 0.45 -19.61
N CYS A 278 -11.55 0.29 -20.05
CA CYS A 278 -11.22 -0.30 -21.34
C CYS A 278 -10.28 -1.49 -21.21
N GLU A 279 -10.41 -2.47 -22.11
CA GLU A 279 -9.51 -3.63 -22.17
C GLU A 279 -8.33 -3.34 -23.12
N MET A 280 -7.11 -3.38 -22.60
CA MET A 280 -5.89 -3.27 -23.41
C MET A 280 -5.45 -4.67 -23.87
N LYS A 281 -5.29 -4.84 -25.19
CA LYS A 281 -4.72 -6.04 -25.82
C LYS A 281 -3.20 -6.02 -25.73
N ASN A 282 -2.55 -7.19 -25.76
CA ASN A 282 -1.08 -7.35 -25.66
C ASN A 282 -0.46 -6.79 -24.36
N GLY A 283 -1.25 -6.62 -23.31
CA GLY A 283 -0.74 -6.23 -22.00
C GLY A 283 0.01 -7.36 -21.29
N CYS A 284 0.88 -6.97 -20.37
CA CYS A 284 1.56 -7.89 -19.47
C CYS A 284 0.58 -8.39 -18.40
N VAL A 285 0.06 -9.61 -18.54
CA VAL A 285 -1.04 -10.12 -17.70
C VAL A 285 -0.61 -11.09 -16.59
N MET A 286 0.63 -11.56 -16.60
CA MET A 286 1.15 -12.48 -15.58
C MET A 286 2.25 -11.81 -14.78
N VAL A 287 1.95 -10.66 -14.21
CA VAL A 287 2.92 -9.85 -13.46
C VAL A 287 3.22 -10.51 -12.11
N THR A 288 4.50 -10.66 -11.75
CA THR A 288 4.94 -11.12 -10.42
C THR A 288 5.60 -10.02 -9.59
N ALA A 289 6.07 -8.97 -10.25
CA ALA A 289 6.60 -7.76 -9.65
C ALA A 289 6.36 -6.58 -10.59
N HIS A 290 6.09 -5.40 -10.04
CA HIS A 290 5.92 -4.18 -10.82
C HIS A 290 6.47 -2.97 -10.07
N ALA A 291 6.79 -1.92 -10.81
CA ALA A 291 7.19 -0.64 -10.28
C ALA A 291 6.95 0.46 -11.32
N VAL A 292 6.49 1.63 -10.88
CA VAL A 292 6.39 2.82 -11.71
C VAL A 292 7.48 3.79 -11.28
N LEU A 293 8.40 4.09 -12.20
CA LEU A 293 9.54 4.96 -11.95
C LEU A 293 9.57 6.05 -13.03
N GLY A 294 9.18 7.26 -12.63
CA GLY A 294 8.95 8.36 -13.58
C GLY A 294 7.83 7.98 -14.57
N LYS A 295 8.11 8.11 -15.87
CA LYS A 295 7.19 7.74 -16.95
C LYS A 295 7.40 6.32 -17.48
N LYS A 296 8.03 5.44 -16.70
CA LYS A 296 8.29 4.06 -17.09
C LYS A 296 7.61 3.10 -16.12
N LEU A 297 6.82 2.18 -16.67
CA LEU A 297 6.28 1.04 -15.95
C LEU A 297 7.17 -0.18 -16.21
N PHE A 298 7.66 -0.76 -15.12
CA PHE A 298 8.49 -1.96 -15.11
C PHE A 298 7.67 -3.13 -14.59
N CYS A 299 7.76 -4.28 -15.25
CA CYS A 299 7.11 -5.51 -14.83
C CYS A 299 8.05 -6.71 -14.95
N MET A 300 7.84 -7.71 -14.11
CA MET A 300 8.38 -9.05 -14.27
C MET A 300 7.24 -10.02 -14.57
N GLU A 301 7.44 -10.91 -15.54
CA GLU A 301 6.41 -11.86 -15.97
C GLU A 301 6.65 -13.28 -15.44
N TRP A 302 5.57 -13.95 -15.03
CA TRP A 302 5.59 -15.37 -14.61
C TRP A 302 6.33 -16.28 -15.58
N LYS A 303 6.04 -16.14 -16.88
CA LYS A 303 6.62 -16.99 -17.92
C LYS A 303 8.05 -16.58 -18.31
N ASN A 304 8.46 -15.37 -17.93
CA ASN A 304 9.70 -14.77 -18.42
C ASN A 304 10.43 -14.01 -17.30
N GLN A 305 10.64 -14.71 -16.19
CA GLN A 305 11.30 -14.22 -14.98
C GLN A 305 12.78 -13.81 -15.15
N ARG A 306 13.30 -13.89 -16.37
CA ARG A 306 14.68 -13.51 -16.74
C ARG A 306 14.72 -12.26 -17.61
N LYS A 307 13.59 -11.61 -17.86
CA LYS A 307 13.54 -10.37 -18.61
C LYS A 307 12.66 -9.37 -17.89
N LEU A 308 13.24 -8.19 -17.64
CA LEU A 308 12.52 -7.02 -17.18
C LEU A 308 11.72 -6.45 -18.36
N ALA A 309 10.40 -6.44 -18.23
CA ALA A 309 9.50 -5.85 -19.20
C ALA A 309 9.32 -4.36 -18.90
N ILE A 310 9.53 -3.51 -19.91
CA ILE A 310 9.40 -2.06 -19.80
C ILE A 310 8.30 -1.61 -20.76
N PHE A 311 7.24 -1.04 -20.22
CA PHE A 311 6.08 -0.60 -21.02
C PHE A 311 6.38 0.69 -21.76
N ASN A 312 5.99 0.73 -23.04
CA ASN A 312 5.96 1.95 -23.85
C ASN A 312 4.49 2.40 -24.05
N PRO A 313 4.09 3.53 -23.47
CA PRO A 313 2.72 4.05 -23.65
C PRO A 313 2.42 4.56 -25.07
N GLU A 314 3.44 4.92 -25.86
CA GLU A 314 3.20 5.54 -27.18
C GLU A 314 2.56 4.56 -28.17
N ASP A 315 2.93 3.29 -28.10
CA ASP A 315 2.49 2.23 -29.01
C ASP A 315 1.92 0.99 -28.29
N ASN A 316 1.76 1.06 -26.97
CA ASN A 316 1.35 -0.05 -26.10
C ASN A 316 2.25 -1.30 -26.21
N SER A 317 3.54 -1.12 -26.51
CA SER A 317 4.50 -2.21 -26.63
C SER A 317 5.30 -2.45 -25.33
N TRP A 318 5.99 -3.60 -25.28
CA TRP A 318 6.85 -3.98 -24.16
C TRP A 318 8.26 -4.25 -24.66
N LYS A 319 9.23 -3.49 -24.15
CA LYS A 319 10.65 -3.76 -24.35
C LYS A 319 11.12 -4.76 -23.30
N MET A 320 11.74 -5.85 -23.73
CA MET A 320 12.26 -6.89 -22.84
C MET A 320 13.78 -6.73 -22.66
N VAL A 321 14.23 -6.51 -21.43
CA VAL A 321 15.64 -6.36 -21.08
C VAL A 321 16.10 -7.59 -20.27
N PRO A 322 17.15 -8.32 -20.69
CA PRO A 322 17.67 -9.45 -19.92
C PRO A 322 18.11 -9.04 -18.51
N VAL A 323 17.76 -9.85 -17.52
CA VAL A 323 18.22 -9.71 -16.12
C VAL A 323 19.53 -10.50 -15.96
N PRO A 324 20.63 -9.86 -15.52
CA PRO A 324 21.91 -10.55 -15.31
C PRO A 324 21.83 -11.64 -14.24
N LEU A 325 22.65 -12.68 -14.40
CA LEU A 325 22.87 -13.71 -13.39
C LEU A 325 23.99 -13.26 -12.46
N THR A 326 23.67 -12.68 -11.32
CA THR A 326 24.66 -12.23 -10.32
C THR A 326 24.52 -13.04 -9.04
N GLY A 327 25.24 -14.16 -8.95
CA GLY A 327 25.40 -14.91 -7.70
C GLY A 327 24.12 -15.53 -7.14
N SER A 328 23.04 -15.56 -7.92
CA SER A 328 21.80 -16.30 -7.61
C SER A 328 21.14 -16.85 -8.88
N SER A 329 20.56 -18.03 -8.73
CA SER A 329 19.70 -18.66 -9.74
C SER A 329 18.22 -18.34 -9.52
N SER A 330 17.88 -17.48 -8.55
CA SER A 330 16.50 -17.10 -8.27
C SER A 330 15.84 -16.44 -9.46
N ILE A 331 14.63 -16.86 -9.75
CA ILE A 331 13.75 -16.30 -10.78
C ILE A 331 12.65 -15.41 -10.18
N GLY A 332 12.60 -15.27 -8.85
CA GLY A 332 11.57 -14.49 -8.18
C GLY A 332 12.12 -13.17 -7.67
N PHE A 333 11.47 -12.05 -8.01
CA PHE A 333 11.87 -10.74 -7.50
C PHE A 333 10.71 -9.97 -6.86
N ARG A 334 11.04 -9.09 -5.92
CA ARG A 334 10.25 -7.92 -5.53
C ARG A 334 10.98 -6.68 -5.97
N PHE A 335 10.23 -5.69 -6.42
CA PHE A 335 10.81 -4.42 -6.84
C PHE A 335 10.76 -3.43 -5.68
N GLY A 336 11.77 -2.58 -5.61
CA GLY A 336 11.79 -1.36 -4.82
C GLY A 336 12.36 -0.21 -5.64
N ILE A 337 12.14 1.03 -5.20
CA ILE A 337 12.65 2.22 -5.87
C ILE A 337 13.50 3.00 -4.88
N LEU A 338 14.71 3.38 -5.29
CA LEU A 338 15.58 4.23 -4.47
C LEU A 338 16.53 5.03 -5.37
N ASN A 339 16.68 6.32 -5.08
CA ASN A 339 17.50 7.29 -5.80
C ASN A 339 17.26 7.26 -7.32
N GLY A 340 15.99 7.14 -7.72
CA GLY A 340 15.61 7.08 -9.14
C GLY A 340 16.03 5.80 -9.87
N LYS A 341 16.38 4.75 -9.13
CA LYS A 341 16.81 3.44 -9.64
C LYS A 341 15.85 2.35 -9.15
N LEU A 342 15.75 1.28 -9.94
CA LEU A 342 14.94 0.13 -9.61
C LEU A 342 15.80 -0.93 -8.91
N LEU A 343 15.42 -1.31 -7.70
CA LEU A 343 16.02 -2.40 -6.94
C LEU A 343 15.20 -3.67 -7.19
N LEU A 344 15.87 -4.79 -7.43
CA LEU A 344 15.28 -6.11 -7.58
C LEU A 344 15.78 -6.97 -6.43
N PHE A 345 14.91 -7.22 -5.45
CA PHE A 345 15.17 -8.09 -4.30
C PHE A 345 14.78 -9.52 -4.65
N SER A 346 15.72 -10.46 -4.55
CA SER A 346 15.43 -11.89 -4.72
C SER A 346 14.42 -12.38 -3.68
N LEU A 347 13.54 -13.29 -4.09
CA LEU A 347 12.64 -14.04 -3.20
C LEU A 347 13.32 -15.25 -2.55
N GLU A 348 14.52 -15.61 -2.99
CA GLU A 348 15.32 -16.69 -2.42
C GLU A 348 16.61 -16.11 -1.83
N GLU A 349 16.92 -16.50 -0.59
CA GLU A 349 18.17 -16.11 0.05
C GLU A 349 19.30 -17.03 -0.41
N GLU A 350 20.25 -16.45 -1.16
CA GLU A 350 21.51 -17.11 -1.49
C GLU A 350 22.68 -16.35 -0.85
N PRO A 351 23.67 -17.01 -0.22
CA PRO A 351 24.72 -16.35 0.58
C PRO A 351 25.55 -15.32 -0.19
N SER A 352 25.73 -15.52 -1.50
CA SER A 352 26.50 -14.64 -2.40
C SER A 352 25.65 -13.63 -3.16
N TYR A 353 24.33 -13.60 -2.95
CA TYR A 353 23.44 -12.72 -3.70
C TYR A 353 23.61 -11.27 -3.27
N ARG A 354 23.72 -10.40 -4.28
CA ARG A 354 23.60 -8.94 -4.12
C ARG A 354 22.35 -8.47 -4.83
N THR A 355 21.67 -7.51 -4.24
CA THR A 355 20.48 -6.90 -4.83
C THR A 355 20.84 -6.30 -6.17
N LEU A 356 20.08 -6.68 -7.20
CA LEU A 356 20.25 -6.13 -8.54
C LEU A 356 19.68 -4.72 -8.58
N LEU A 357 20.42 -3.82 -9.22
CA LEU A 357 20.02 -2.44 -9.40
C LEU A 357 19.97 -2.13 -10.90
N TYR A 358 18.86 -1.57 -11.35
CA TYR A 358 18.66 -1.12 -12.72
C TYR A 358 18.50 0.40 -12.76
N ASP A 359 19.40 1.07 -13.47
CA ASP A 359 19.35 2.51 -13.72
C ASP A 359 18.79 2.77 -15.13
N PRO A 360 17.54 3.26 -15.26
CA PRO A 360 16.92 3.49 -16.56
C PRO A 360 17.48 4.70 -17.33
N ASN A 361 18.38 5.47 -16.71
CA ASN A 361 19.02 6.66 -17.27
C ASN A 361 20.53 6.47 -17.50
N ALA A 362 21.09 5.31 -17.15
CA ALA A 362 22.49 5.00 -17.42
C ALA A 362 22.77 4.88 -18.93
N ALA A 363 24.05 5.04 -19.29
CA ALA A 363 24.51 4.79 -20.64
C ALA A 363 24.22 3.33 -21.05
N PRO A 364 23.90 3.07 -22.34
CA PRO A 364 23.65 1.71 -22.82
C PRO A 364 24.79 0.75 -22.47
N GLY A 365 24.45 -0.41 -21.90
CA GLY A 365 25.40 -1.41 -21.41
C GLY A 365 25.84 -1.22 -19.95
N SER A 366 25.48 -0.11 -19.30
CA SER A 366 25.81 0.20 -17.90
C SER A 366 24.58 0.28 -17.00
N GLU A 367 23.41 -0.16 -17.49
CA GLU A 367 22.14 -0.06 -16.78
C GLU A 367 22.07 -0.94 -15.54
N TRP A 368 22.79 -2.07 -15.54
CA TRP A 368 22.80 -3.02 -14.44
C TRP A 368 24.00 -2.83 -13.52
N GLN A 369 23.71 -2.75 -12.21
CA GLN A 369 24.69 -2.67 -11.14
C GLN A 369 24.25 -3.59 -9.99
N THR A 370 25.08 -3.73 -8.96
CA THR A 370 24.73 -4.43 -7.72
C THR A 370 24.71 -3.46 -6.55
N SER A 371 23.88 -3.74 -5.56
CA SER A 371 23.75 -2.98 -4.33
C SER A 371 23.86 -3.90 -3.11
N ASP A 372 24.43 -3.38 -2.03
CA ASP A 372 24.48 -4.07 -0.74
C ASP A 372 23.17 -3.91 0.07
N ILE A 373 22.23 -3.08 -0.41
CA ILE A 373 20.91 -2.91 0.19
C ILE A 373 20.12 -4.20 0.03
N LYS A 374 19.76 -4.84 1.15
CA LYS A 374 18.95 -6.06 1.15
C LYS A 374 18.02 -6.09 2.36
N PRO A 375 16.80 -6.63 2.22
CA PRO A 375 15.91 -6.90 3.36
C PRO A 375 16.59 -7.86 4.34
N SER A 376 16.20 -7.82 5.61
CA SER A 376 16.70 -8.79 6.61
C SER A 376 16.14 -10.21 6.46
N GLY A 377 15.08 -10.37 5.66
CA GLY A 377 14.39 -11.63 5.41
C GLY A 377 13.63 -11.61 4.09
N LEU A 378 12.61 -12.47 3.97
CA LEU A 378 11.80 -12.55 2.75
C LEU A 378 11.02 -11.25 2.55
N CYS A 379 11.31 -10.56 1.45
CA CYS A 379 10.60 -9.34 1.07
C CYS A 379 9.18 -9.67 0.58
N LEU A 380 8.17 -9.19 1.32
CA LEU A 380 6.76 -9.35 0.94
C LEU A 380 6.27 -8.19 0.09
N CYS A 381 6.62 -6.97 0.49
CA CYS A 381 6.20 -5.72 -0.12
C CYS A 381 7.29 -4.66 0.08
N THR A 382 7.45 -3.75 -0.89
CA THR A 382 8.22 -2.54 -0.68
C THR A 382 7.43 -1.32 -1.12
N VAL A 383 7.69 -0.21 -0.45
CA VAL A 383 7.17 1.09 -0.81
C VAL A 383 8.23 2.15 -0.54
N THR A 384 8.23 3.19 -1.36
CA THR A 384 9.19 4.27 -1.26
C THR A 384 8.45 5.54 -0.88
N ILE A 385 8.90 6.17 0.20
CA ILE A 385 8.29 7.41 0.70
C ILE A 385 9.31 8.53 0.56
N LYS A 386 8.91 9.59 -0.15
CA LYS A 386 9.67 10.84 -0.28
C LYS A 386 9.07 11.88 0.68
N ALA A 387 9.91 12.52 1.49
CA ALA A 387 9.48 13.56 2.43
C ALA A 387 10.48 14.72 2.51
#